data_AF-A0A1H3AJ71-F1
#
_entry.id   AF-A0A1H3AJ71-F1
#
_cell.length_a   1.000
_cell.length_b   1.000
_cell.length_c   1.000
_cell.angle_alpha   90.00
_cell.angle_beta   90.00
_cell.angle_gamma   90.00
#
_symmetry.space_group_name_H-M   'P 1'
#
loop_
_entity.id
_entity.type
_entity.pdbx_description
1 polymer ?
#
loop_
_entity_poly.entity_id
_entity_poly.type
_entity_poly.pdbx_seq_one_letter_code
_entity_poly.pdbx_strand_id
1 'polypeptide(L)'
;MRASPPGSSGSTGSRQGPPHGSPPRTQPRISPATQTASPQAPGPSRALTLRAAARHPDLSRVARVFAPASALLLAAALSLDGLTGGRAAAASGPEAVLGLLYGLIWWSLLEYLLHRFVLHWTPRAPGLRRVRRLLPGHRSHHRDPQDPDDVVSGRHGFALPLGASLLAGMLALGFPAGFALAALAGGAAGFAAYEFVHFACHQLPMTSRIGRVLRRHHAIHHHRDETANFGVTSPLWDHVFGTVWRPERTRADQSAERPRARGPR
;
A
#
# COMPACT_ATOMS: atom_id res chain seq x y z
N MET A 1 28.98 86.77 -46.97
CA MET A 1 29.30 86.33 -48.35
C MET A 1 28.01 85.90 -49.04
N ARG A 2 27.99 85.95 -50.39
CA ARG A 2 26.97 85.50 -51.38
C ARG A 2 26.13 84.27 -50.99
N ALA A 3 24.98 83.94 -51.60
CA ALA A 3 23.96 84.64 -52.44
C ALA A 3 22.81 83.63 -52.72
N SER A 4 21.68 84.07 -53.29
CA SER A 4 20.44 83.27 -53.50
C SER A 4 20.44 82.43 -54.83
N PRO A 5 19.31 81.98 -55.43
CA PRO A 5 19.08 80.56 -55.76
C PRO A 5 18.95 80.33 -57.30
N PRO A 6 18.38 79.21 -57.79
CA PRO A 6 16.91 79.04 -57.85
C PRO A 6 16.45 77.58 -57.59
N GLY A 7 15.31 77.17 -58.15
CA GLY A 7 14.87 75.76 -58.27
C GLY A 7 14.38 75.44 -59.70
N SER A 8 13.97 74.20 -59.97
CA SER A 8 13.41 73.81 -61.28
C SER A 8 12.47 72.59 -61.19
N SER A 9 11.33 72.71 -61.87
CA SER A 9 10.58 71.72 -62.69
C SER A 9 11.11 70.29 -62.83
N GLY A 10 10.28 69.25 -63.00
CA GLY A 10 8.82 69.17 -63.18
C GLY A 10 8.43 67.88 -63.93
N SER A 11 7.16 67.71 -64.36
CA SER A 11 6.67 66.60 -65.21
C SER A 11 6.67 65.19 -64.55
N THR A 12 5.69 64.28 -64.71
CA THR A 12 4.51 64.18 -65.61
C THR A 12 3.38 63.36 -64.93
N GLY A 13 2.18 63.29 -65.55
CA GLY A 13 1.05 62.45 -65.08
C GLY A 13 1.32 60.93 -65.11
N SER A 14 0.38 60.07 -64.69
CA SER A 14 -1.03 60.12 -65.09
C SER A 14 -1.99 59.35 -64.15
N ARG A 15 -3.29 59.35 -64.49
CA ARG A 15 -4.44 58.94 -63.67
C ARG A 15 -4.55 57.41 -63.47
N GLN A 16 -5.08 56.96 -62.31
CA GLN A 16 -6.40 56.29 -62.19
C GLN A 16 -6.66 55.65 -60.79
N GLY A 17 -7.93 55.65 -60.36
CA GLY A 17 -8.51 54.61 -59.48
C GLY A 17 -8.59 54.87 -57.95
N PRO A 18 -9.80 55.11 -57.41
CA PRO A 18 -10.16 54.84 -56.00
C PRO A 18 -10.88 53.47 -55.88
N PRO A 19 -11.43 53.10 -54.70
CA PRO A 19 -10.83 53.04 -53.37
C PRO A 19 -10.94 51.61 -52.76
N HIS A 20 -10.09 51.23 -51.81
CA HIS A 20 -10.31 50.01 -51.03
C HIS A 20 -10.18 50.24 -49.53
N GLY A 21 -11.33 50.21 -48.85
CA GLY A 21 -11.42 50.10 -47.40
C GLY A 21 -11.01 48.70 -46.92
N SER A 22 -10.46 48.63 -45.72
CA SER A 22 -9.99 47.38 -45.10
C SER A 22 -11.13 46.39 -44.86
N PRO A 23 -10.97 45.08 -45.18
CA PRO A 23 -11.95 44.06 -44.80
C PRO A 23 -11.93 43.83 -43.28
N PRO A 24 -13.07 43.46 -42.67
CA PRO A 24 -13.17 43.28 -41.22
C PRO A 24 -12.44 42.02 -40.73
N ARG A 25 -11.85 42.11 -39.53
CA ARG A 25 -11.24 40.99 -38.80
C ARG A 25 -12.23 39.84 -38.62
N THR A 26 -11.94 38.69 -39.21
CA THR A 26 -12.56 37.41 -38.84
C THR A 26 -12.11 37.00 -37.44
N GLN A 27 -13.05 36.84 -36.50
CA GLN A 27 -12.76 36.16 -35.25
C GLN A 27 -12.75 34.63 -35.47
N PRO A 28 -11.83 33.88 -34.85
CA PRO A 28 -11.81 32.42 -34.97
C PRO A 28 -13.04 31.81 -34.30
N ARG A 29 -13.74 30.96 -35.05
CA ARG A 29 -14.97 30.29 -34.64
C ARG A 29 -14.64 29.22 -33.59
N ILE A 30 -15.06 29.44 -32.35
CA ILE A 30 -14.87 28.47 -31.25
C ILE A 30 -15.75 27.24 -31.53
N SER A 31 -15.13 26.08 -31.77
CA SER A 31 -15.84 24.80 -31.86
C SER A 31 -16.48 24.46 -30.51
N PRO A 32 -17.72 23.95 -30.46
CA PRO A 32 -18.31 23.50 -29.20
C PRO A 32 -17.48 22.35 -28.66
N ALA A 33 -17.01 22.50 -27.42
CA ALA A 33 -16.19 21.48 -26.77
C ALA A 33 -16.94 20.15 -26.69
N THR A 34 -16.27 19.07 -27.08
CA THR A 34 -16.70 17.71 -26.75
C THR A 34 -16.95 17.65 -25.25
N GLN A 35 -18.20 17.40 -24.84
CA GLN A 35 -18.52 17.13 -23.44
C GLN A 35 -17.79 15.85 -23.05
N THR A 36 -16.64 16.00 -22.38
CA THR A 36 -15.98 14.89 -21.71
C THR A 36 -16.94 14.38 -20.65
N ALA A 37 -17.51 13.19 -20.88
CA ALA A 37 -18.39 12.56 -19.92
C ALA A 37 -17.70 12.53 -18.56
N SER A 38 -18.37 13.04 -17.53
CA SER A 38 -17.90 12.91 -16.16
C SER A 38 -17.65 11.43 -15.86
N PRO A 39 -16.52 11.05 -15.23
CA PRO A 39 -16.30 9.67 -14.85
C PRO A 39 -17.46 9.26 -13.95
N GLN A 40 -18.22 8.25 -14.38
CA GLN A 40 -19.28 7.68 -13.56
C GLN A 40 -18.64 7.19 -12.27
N ALA A 41 -19.20 7.57 -11.12
CA ALA A 41 -18.76 7.02 -9.85
C ALA A 41 -18.87 5.48 -9.94
N PRO A 42 -17.82 4.72 -9.56
CA PRO A 42 -17.86 3.28 -9.66
C PRO A 42 -19.05 2.76 -8.85
N GLY A 43 -19.88 1.93 -9.50
CA GLY A 43 -20.96 1.21 -8.82
C GLY A 43 -20.40 0.34 -7.70
N PRO A 44 -21.21 -0.06 -6.71
CA PRO A 44 -20.73 -0.79 -5.54
C PRO A 44 -20.01 -2.08 -5.97
N SER A 45 -18.70 -2.15 -5.71
CA SER A 45 -17.87 -3.30 -6.08
C SER A 45 -18.44 -4.58 -5.49
N ARG A 46 -18.87 -5.47 -6.37
CA ARG A 46 -19.52 -6.72 -6.00
C ARG A 46 -18.46 -7.69 -5.48
N ALA A 47 -18.51 -7.99 -4.19
CA ALA A 47 -17.59 -8.91 -3.54
C ALA A 47 -17.41 -10.21 -4.35
N LEU A 48 -16.16 -10.62 -4.54
CA LEU A 48 -15.78 -11.79 -5.31
C LEU A 48 -16.24 -13.09 -4.62
N THR A 49 -16.37 -14.14 -5.43
CA THR A 49 -16.49 -15.50 -4.90
C THR A 49 -15.11 -16.02 -4.50
N LEU A 50 -15.05 -16.95 -3.54
CA LEU A 50 -13.80 -17.63 -3.17
C LEU A 50 -13.08 -18.26 -4.38
N ARG A 51 -13.84 -18.79 -5.35
CA ARG A 51 -13.29 -19.38 -6.58
C ARG A 51 -12.71 -18.34 -7.55
N ALA A 52 -13.23 -17.12 -7.55
CA ALA A 52 -12.65 -16.01 -8.31
C ALA A 52 -11.38 -15.48 -7.61
N ALA A 53 -11.43 -15.28 -6.29
CA ALA A 53 -10.27 -14.88 -5.49
C ALA A 53 -9.10 -15.86 -5.65
N ALA A 54 -9.34 -17.17 -5.54
CA ALA A 54 -8.33 -18.21 -5.72
C ALA A 54 -7.75 -18.30 -7.15
N ARG A 55 -8.30 -17.56 -8.11
CA ARG A 55 -7.80 -17.44 -9.49
C ARG A 55 -7.15 -16.08 -9.77
N HIS A 56 -7.15 -15.15 -8.81
CA HIS A 56 -6.51 -13.85 -8.95
C HIS A 56 -5.00 -14.04 -9.25
N PRO A 57 -4.42 -13.38 -10.27
CA PRO A 57 -3.06 -13.68 -10.73
C PRO A 57 -2.02 -13.50 -9.63
N ASP A 58 -2.09 -12.41 -8.86
CA ASP A 58 -1.10 -12.11 -7.81
C ASP A 58 -1.30 -12.96 -6.56
N LEU A 59 -2.53 -13.19 -6.10
CA LEU A 59 -2.79 -14.09 -4.97
C LEU A 59 -2.37 -15.54 -5.31
N SER A 60 -2.57 -15.96 -6.56
CA SER A 60 -2.06 -17.23 -7.08
C SER A 60 -0.52 -17.24 -7.16
N ARG A 61 0.13 -16.11 -7.44
CA ARG A 61 1.60 -15.98 -7.41
C ARG A 61 2.14 -16.12 -6.00
N VAL A 62 1.53 -15.45 -5.01
CA VAL A 62 1.86 -15.62 -3.58
C VAL A 62 1.76 -17.08 -3.18
N ALA A 63 0.60 -17.72 -3.43
CA ALA A 63 0.38 -19.11 -3.07
C ALA A 63 1.41 -20.06 -3.72
N ARG A 64 1.70 -19.91 -5.01
CA ARG A 64 2.67 -20.76 -5.74
C ARG A 64 4.12 -20.55 -5.32
N VAL A 65 4.48 -19.41 -4.73
CA VAL A 65 5.86 -19.15 -4.25
C VAL A 65 5.98 -19.54 -2.78
N PHE A 66 5.15 -18.97 -1.92
CA PHE A 66 5.35 -19.01 -0.47
C PHE A 66 4.83 -20.28 0.20
N ALA A 67 3.80 -20.94 -0.32
CA ALA A 67 3.37 -22.22 0.24
C ALA A 67 4.37 -23.36 -0.04
N PRO A 68 4.91 -23.54 -1.27
CA PRO A 68 6.01 -24.47 -1.51
C PRO A 68 7.28 -24.08 -0.76
N ALA A 69 7.64 -22.79 -0.70
CA ALA A 69 8.81 -22.36 0.07
C ALA A 69 8.67 -22.69 1.56
N SER A 70 7.51 -22.45 2.18
CA SER A 70 7.24 -22.83 3.56
C SER A 70 7.35 -24.35 3.76
N ALA A 71 6.78 -25.16 2.87
CA ALA A 71 6.85 -26.61 2.96
C ALA A 71 8.29 -27.14 2.81
N LEU A 72 9.05 -26.61 1.85
CA LEU A 72 10.45 -26.98 1.62
C LEU A 72 11.37 -26.55 2.77
N LEU A 73 11.15 -25.37 3.35
CA LEU A 73 11.90 -24.90 4.53
C LEU A 73 11.62 -25.76 5.76
N LEU A 74 10.36 -26.19 5.97
CA LEU A 74 10.01 -27.09 7.05
C LEU A 74 10.57 -28.51 6.84
N ALA A 75 10.55 -29.02 5.60
CA ALA A 75 11.21 -30.28 5.27
C ALA A 75 12.73 -30.20 5.48
N ALA A 76 13.38 -29.10 5.05
CA ALA A 76 14.79 -28.87 5.27
C ALA A 76 15.14 -28.76 6.76
N ALA A 77 14.29 -28.13 7.58
CA ALA A 77 14.44 -28.09 9.03
C ALA A 77 14.46 -29.48 9.67
N LEU A 78 13.59 -30.38 9.20
CA LEU A 78 13.41 -31.75 9.70
C LEU A 78 14.40 -32.77 9.13
N SER A 79 15.29 -32.38 8.20
CA SER A 79 16.23 -33.29 7.52
C SER A 79 17.62 -32.67 7.31
N LEU A 80 17.93 -31.63 8.09
CA LEU A 80 19.15 -30.83 7.95
C LEU A 80 20.43 -31.64 8.23
N ASP A 81 20.34 -32.62 9.12
CA ASP A 81 21.41 -33.55 9.44
C ASP A 81 21.83 -34.38 8.22
N GLY A 82 20.85 -35.00 7.54
CA GLY A 82 21.07 -35.71 6.27
C GLY A 82 21.57 -34.79 5.16
N LEU A 83 21.00 -33.58 5.03
CA LEU A 83 21.38 -32.60 4.02
C LEU A 83 22.80 -32.03 4.20
N THR A 84 23.31 -31.97 5.44
CA THR A 84 24.63 -31.37 5.74
C THR A 84 25.74 -32.38 6.01
N GLY A 85 25.40 -33.68 6.06
CA GLY A 85 26.31 -34.75 6.48
C GLY A 85 26.65 -34.68 7.97
N GLY A 86 25.64 -34.39 8.81
CA GLY A 86 25.76 -34.27 10.26
C GLY A 86 26.39 -32.96 10.77
N ARG A 87 26.70 -32.01 9.88
CA ARG A 87 27.34 -30.72 10.28
C ARG A 87 26.39 -29.73 10.95
N ALA A 88 25.09 -29.88 10.74
CA ALA A 88 24.06 -29.12 11.46
C ALA A 88 22.91 -30.05 11.84
N ALA A 89 22.44 -29.96 13.08
CA ALA A 89 21.34 -30.78 13.57
C ALA A 89 20.01 -30.38 12.89
N ALA A 90 19.23 -31.39 12.47
CA ALA A 90 17.81 -31.22 12.18
C ALA A 90 17.06 -30.79 13.46
N ALA A 91 15.96 -30.07 13.28
CA ALA A 91 15.02 -29.82 14.37
C ALA A 91 14.28 -31.11 14.72
N SER A 92 14.14 -31.40 16.00
CA SER A 92 13.12 -32.35 16.46
C SER A 92 11.72 -31.84 16.13
N GLY A 93 10.72 -32.73 16.09
CA GLY A 93 9.32 -32.34 15.84
C GLY A 93 8.82 -31.18 16.71
N PRO A 94 9.04 -31.19 18.05
CA PRO A 94 8.69 -30.07 18.93
C PRO A 94 9.43 -28.77 18.59
N GLU A 95 10.73 -28.82 18.32
CA GLU A 95 11.51 -27.63 17.93
C GLU A 95 11.05 -27.06 16.59
N ALA A 96 10.67 -27.90 15.63
CA ALA A 96 10.12 -27.46 14.35
C ALA A 96 8.77 -26.76 14.53
N VAL A 97 7.90 -27.27 15.42
CA VAL A 97 6.63 -26.60 15.76
C VAL A 97 6.87 -25.27 16.47
N LEU A 98 7.78 -25.21 17.44
CA LEU A 98 8.13 -23.96 18.14
C LEU A 98 8.76 -22.93 17.19
N GLY A 99 9.62 -23.38 16.27
CA GLY A 99 10.18 -22.55 15.21
C GLY A 99 9.08 -21.99 14.33
N LEU A 100 8.19 -22.83 13.81
CA LEU A 100 7.06 -22.41 12.97
C LEU A 100 6.18 -21.35 13.67
N LEU A 101 5.84 -21.56 14.95
CA LEU A 101 5.07 -20.62 15.75
C LEU A 101 5.83 -19.30 15.98
N TYR A 102 7.13 -19.36 16.28
CA TYR A 102 7.99 -18.17 16.38
C TYR A 102 7.99 -17.38 15.07
N GLY A 103 8.12 -18.06 13.92
CA GLY A 103 8.06 -17.45 12.59
C GLY A 103 6.74 -16.73 12.30
N LEU A 104 5.61 -17.34 12.67
CA LEU A 104 4.28 -16.73 12.53
C LEU A 104 4.11 -15.49 13.42
N ILE A 105 4.55 -15.56 14.68
CA ILE A 105 4.50 -14.43 15.62
C ILE A 105 5.41 -13.29 15.12
N TRP A 106 6.64 -13.62 14.72
CA TRP A 106 7.59 -12.66 14.17
C TRP A 106 7.06 -11.99 12.90
N TRP A 107 6.45 -12.76 11.98
CA TRP A 107 5.78 -12.18 10.82
C TRP A 107 4.66 -11.22 11.22
N SER A 108 3.81 -11.56 12.18
CA SER A 108 2.71 -10.67 12.61
C SER A 108 3.21 -9.34 13.20
N LEU A 109 4.36 -9.35 13.88
CA LEU A 109 5.01 -8.13 14.36
C LEU A 109 5.60 -7.32 13.19
N LEU A 110 6.26 -8.01 12.28
CA LEU A 110 6.84 -7.41 11.09
C LEU A 110 5.77 -6.78 10.18
N GLU A 111 4.63 -7.44 9.98
CA GLU A 111 3.44 -6.89 9.30
C GLU A 111 3.06 -5.53 9.89
N TYR A 112 2.87 -5.47 11.22
CA TYR A 112 2.55 -4.24 11.92
C TYR A 112 3.60 -3.14 11.70
N LEU A 113 4.88 -3.48 11.88
CA LEU A 113 5.99 -2.53 11.74
C LEU A 113 6.15 -2.03 10.30
N LEU A 114 6.07 -2.92 9.32
CA LEU A 114 6.11 -2.56 7.89
C LEU A 114 4.92 -1.69 7.53
N HIS A 115 3.70 -2.08 7.92
CA HIS A 115 2.49 -1.32 7.58
C HIS A 115 2.55 0.10 8.17
N ARG A 116 2.87 0.22 9.47
CA ARG A 116 2.97 1.50 10.17
C ARG A 116 4.13 2.38 9.70
N PHE A 117 5.34 1.84 9.62
CA PHE A 117 6.56 2.64 9.44
C PHE A 117 7.15 2.63 8.03
N VAL A 118 6.80 1.67 7.17
CA VAL A 118 7.31 1.58 5.79
C VAL A 118 6.21 1.89 4.78
N LEU A 119 5.05 1.24 4.87
CA LEU A 119 3.93 1.41 3.94
C LEU A 119 3.21 2.75 4.15
N HIS A 120 3.15 3.28 5.37
CA HIS A 120 2.57 4.61 5.64
C HIS A 120 3.55 5.80 5.60
N TRP A 121 4.86 5.56 5.52
CA TRP A 121 5.88 6.62 5.52
C TRP A 121 5.66 7.75 4.48
N THR A 122 5.63 9.00 4.93
CA THR A 122 5.37 10.20 4.11
C THR A 122 6.58 11.15 4.04
N PRO A 123 7.63 10.83 3.26
CA PRO A 123 8.84 11.65 3.20
C PRO A 123 8.60 13.05 2.61
N ARG A 124 8.93 14.08 3.39
CA ARG A 124 8.86 15.49 2.97
C ARG A 124 9.98 15.90 2.00
N ALA A 125 11.15 15.27 2.05
CA ALA A 125 12.29 15.63 1.20
C ALA A 125 12.16 15.09 -0.25
N PRO A 126 12.48 15.88 -1.30
CA PRO A 126 12.36 15.44 -2.70
C PRO A 126 13.17 14.19 -3.06
N GLY A 127 14.36 14.01 -2.49
CA GLY A 127 15.19 12.81 -2.68
C GLY A 127 14.53 11.56 -2.10
N LEU A 128 13.99 11.66 -0.89
CA LEU A 128 13.31 10.55 -0.22
C LEU A 128 11.97 10.18 -0.89
N ARG A 129 11.29 11.13 -1.55
CA ARG A 129 10.15 10.83 -2.43
C ARG A 129 10.52 9.97 -3.64
N ARG A 130 11.79 9.94 -4.07
CA ARG A 130 12.28 8.99 -5.10
C ARG A 130 12.41 7.58 -4.51
N VAL A 131 13.09 7.44 -3.36
CA VAL A 131 13.24 6.18 -2.62
C VAL A 131 11.88 5.54 -2.33
N ARG A 132 10.90 6.35 -1.90
CA ARG A 132 9.53 5.89 -1.61
C ARG A 132 8.80 5.23 -2.80
N ARG A 133 9.19 5.49 -4.06
CA ARG A 133 8.60 4.83 -5.24
C ARG A 133 9.16 3.42 -5.50
N LEU A 134 10.29 3.09 -4.87
CA LEU A 134 10.93 1.78 -4.94
C LEU A 134 10.34 0.80 -3.90
N LEU A 135 9.82 1.34 -2.79
CA LEU A 135 9.14 0.55 -1.74
C LEU A 135 7.83 -0.08 -2.26
N PRO A 136 7.29 -1.12 -1.56
CA PRO A 136 6.03 -1.76 -1.93
C PRO A 136 4.85 -0.79 -2.05
N GLY A 137 3.90 -1.15 -2.92
CA GLY A 137 2.63 -0.43 -3.10
C GLY A 137 1.77 -0.50 -1.84
N HIS A 138 1.05 0.59 -1.56
CA HIS A 138 0.05 0.68 -0.47
C HIS A 138 -0.75 1.98 -0.54
N ARG A 139 -0.08 3.10 -0.88
CA ARG A 139 -0.74 4.42 -1.09
C ARG A 139 -1.61 4.47 -2.34
N SER A 140 -1.43 3.52 -3.24
CA SER A 140 -2.24 3.32 -4.43
C SER A 140 -3.53 2.61 -4.01
N HIS A 141 -3.41 1.47 -3.32
CA HIS A 141 -4.49 0.77 -2.64
C HIS A 141 -5.33 1.66 -1.70
N HIS A 142 -4.73 2.62 -0.97
CA HIS A 142 -5.51 3.60 -0.18
C HIS A 142 -6.34 4.59 -1.02
N ARG A 143 -6.00 4.83 -2.29
CA ARG A 143 -6.78 5.68 -3.21
C ARG A 143 -7.93 4.93 -3.87
N ASP A 144 -7.73 3.66 -4.21
CA ASP A 144 -8.79 2.77 -4.67
C ASP A 144 -8.72 1.42 -3.93
N PRO A 145 -9.30 1.32 -2.73
CA PRO A 145 -9.27 0.08 -1.95
C PRO A 145 -10.09 -1.06 -2.55
N GLN A 146 -10.79 -0.84 -3.66
CA GLN A 146 -11.66 -1.81 -4.30
C GLN A 146 -11.09 -2.37 -5.61
N ASP A 147 -10.02 -1.78 -6.15
CA ASP A 147 -9.23 -2.36 -7.24
C ASP A 147 -8.52 -3.64 -6.75
N PRO A 148 -8.89 -4.84 -7.22
CA PRO A 148 -8.29 -6.09 -6.77
C PRO A 148 -6.81 -6.24 -7.18
N ASP A 149 -6.35 -5.53 -8.23
CA ASP A 149 -4.98 -5.58 -8.74
C ASP A 149 -4.00 -4.72 -7.90
N ASP A 150 -4.51 -3.82 -7.05
CA ASP A 150 -3.69 -2.96 -6.16
C ASP A 150 -3.65 -3.46 -4.71
N VAL A 151 -4.52 -4.42 -4.31
CA VAL A 151 -4.55 -4.95 -2.92
C VAL A 151 -3.35 -5.84 -2.62
N VAL A 152 -3.03 -6.78 -3.52
CA VAL A 152 -1.93 -7.73 -3.34
C VAL A 152 -0.61 -7.06 -3.73
N SER A 153 0.43 -7.19 -2.89
CA SER A 153 1.68 -6.49 -3.16
C SER A 153 2.47 -7.13 -4.30
N GLY A 154 2.19 -6.77 -5.56
CA GLY A 154 2.81 -7.35 -6.76
C GLY A 154 4.35 -7.31 -6.83
N ARG A 155 5.01 -6.67 -5.84
CA ARG A 155 6.46 -6.62 -5.62
C ARG A 155 6.90 -7.41 -4.38
N HIS A 156 6.58 -8.69 -4.26
CA HIS A 156 7.03 -9.56 -3.14
C HIS A 156 8.57 -9.71 -3.00
N GLY A 157 9.37 -9.10 -3.87
CA GLY A 157 10.84 -9.19 -3.84
C GLY A 157 11.50 -8.70 -2.54
N PHE A 158 10.79 -7.94 -1.70
CA PHE A 158 11.28 -7.58 -0.36
C PHE A 158 11.28 -8.75 0.64
N ALA A 159 10.48 -9.80 0.41
CA ALA A 159 10.38 -10.94 1.32
C ALA A 159 11.68 -11.77 1.37
N LEU A 160 12.42 -11.87 0.26
CA LEU A 160 13.69 -12.59 0.19
C LEU A 160 14.79 -11.99 1.10
N PRO A 161 15.20 -10.70 0.95
CA PRO A 161 16.21 -10.12 1.83
C PRO A 161 15.75 -10.06 3.29
N LEU A 162 14.44 -9.92 3.52
CA LEU A 162 13.87 -9.89 4.88
C LEU A 162 13.93 -11.27 5.56
N GLY A 163 13.55 -12.33 4.85
CA GLY A 163 13.72 -13.72 5.32
C GLY A 163 15.18 -14.12 5.49
N ALA A 164 16.06 -13.72 4.56
CA ALA A 164 17.50 -13.93 4.70
C ALA A 164 18.08 -13.21 5.92
N SER A 165 17.64 -11.98 6.21
CA SER A 165 18.06 -11.23 7.40
C SER A 165 17.59 -11.87 8.71
N LEU A 166 16.37 -12.43 8.74
CA LEU A 166 15.87 -13.22 9.87
C LEU A 166 16.75 -14.45 10.12
N LEU A 167 16.98 -15.26 9.08
CA LEU A 167 17.79 -16.48 9.18
C LEU A 167 19.22 -16.16 9.65
N ALA A 168 19.88 -15.18 9.02
CA ALA A 168 21.23 -14.77 9.40
C ALA A 168 21.28 -14.23 10.85
N GLY A 169 20.29 -13.43 11.27
CA GLY A 169 20.19 -12.92 12.63
C GLY A 169 20.00 -14.02 13.67
N MET A 170 19.13 -15.00 13.41
CA MET A 170 18.92 -16.15 14.29
C MET A 170 20.19 -17.00 14.44
N LEU A 171 20.87 -17.29 13.32
CA LEU A 171 22.14 -18.05 13.35
C LEU A 171 23.24 -17.28 14.09
N ALA A 172 23.34 -15.96 13.90
CA ALA A 172 24.30 -15.11 14.60
C ALA A 172 24.02 -15.01 16.12
N LEU A 173 22.76 -15.15 16.52
CA LEU A 173 22.33 -15.24 17.93
C LEU A 173 22.44 -16.66 18.52
N GLY A 174 22.96 -17.64 17.75
CA GLY A 174 23.21 -19.00 18.23
C GLY A 174 21.99 -19.93 18.24
N PHE A 175 20.89 -19.58 17.56
CA PHE A 175 19.75 -20.50 17.42
C PHE A 175 20.14 -21.73 16.58
N PRO A 176 19.64 -22.95 16.92
CA PRO A 176 19.84 -24.13 16.11
C PRO A 176 19.36 -23.93 14.67
N ALA A 177 20.15 -24.40 13.69
CA ALA A 177 19.85 -24.17 12.29
C ALA A 177 18.51 -24.80 11.84
N GLY A 178 18.16 -25.98 12.34
CA GLY A 178 16.83 -26.57 12.12
C GLY A 178 15.69 -25.68 12.65
N PHE A 179 15.83 -25.14 13.86
CA PHE A 179 14.84 -24.21 14.43
C PHE A 179 14.72 -22.92 13.59
N ALA A 180 15.84 -22.36 13.14
CA ALA A 180 15.86 -21.15 12.32
C ALA A 180 15.22 -21.38 10.92
N LEU A 181 15.39 -22.56 10.32
CA LEU A 181 14.70 -22.94 9.08
C LEU A 181 13.18 -23.12 9.30
N ALA A 182 12.77 -23.74 10.41
CA ALA A 182 11.35 -23.86 10.77
C ALA A 182 10.70 -22.49 11.06
N ALA A 183 11.45 -21.56 11.68
CA ALA A 183 11.02 -20.17 11.84
C ALA A 183 10.89 -19.43 10.51
N LEU A 184 11.82 -19.65 9.57
CA LEU A 184 11.70 -19.08 8.23
C LEU A 184 10.49 -19.67 7.46
N ALA A 185 10.19 -20.96 7.65
CA ALA A 185 8.96 -21.58 7.13
C ALA A 185 7.70 -20.92 7.71
N GLY A 186 7.66 -20.69 9.03
CA GLY A 186 6.56 -19.99 9.70
C GLY A 186 6.38 -18.56 9.22
N GLY A 187 7.48 -17.83 9.00
CA GLY A 187 7.46 -16.47 8.44
C GLY A 187 6.93 -16.43 7.01
N ALA A 188 7.32 -17.37 6.15
CA ALA A 188 6.82 -17.50 4.79
C ALA A 188 5.31 -17.84 4.74
N ALA A 189 4.84 -18.73 5.63
CA ALA A 189 3.42 -19.03 5.80
C ALA A 189 2.64 -17.79 6.31
N GLY A 190 3.22 -17.05 7.26
CA GLY A 190 2.66 -15.80 7.79
C GLY A 190 2.46 -14.74 6.69
N PHE A 191 3.47 -14.54 5.83
CA PHE A 191 3.36 -13.62 4.70
C PHE A 191 2.25 -14.02 3.71
N ALA A 192 2.16 -15.31 3.36
CA ALA A 192 1.09 -15.81 2.49
C ALA A 192 -0.30 -15.62 3.11
N ALA A 193 -0.43 -15.83 4.43
CA ALA A 193 -1.65 -15.58 5.16
C ALA A 193 -2.01 -14.09 5.21
N TYR A 194 -1.03 -13.19 5.35
CA TYR A 194 -1.22 -11.74 5.30
C TYR A 194 -1.81 -11.28 3.96
N GLU A 195 -1.17 -11.61 2.83
CA GLU A 195 -1.65 -11.21 1.50
C GLU A 195 -3.07 -11.75 1.24
N PHE A 196 -3.36 -13.00 1.68
CA PHE A 196 -4.70 -13.57 1.59
C PHE A 196 -5.74 -12.85 2.46
N VAL A 197 -5.43 -12.56 3.72
CA VAL A 197 -6.37 -11.88 4.64
C VAL A 197 -6.60 -10.44 4.22
N HIS A 198 -5.56 -9.74 3.76
CA HIS A 198 -5.67 -8.38 3.21
C HIS A 198 -6.59 -8.35 1.98
N PHE A 199 -6.35 -9.24 1.01
CA PHE A 199 -7.23 -9.41 -0.15
C PHE A 199 -8.67 -9.75 0.27
N ALA A 200 -8.83 -10.66 1.24
CA ALA A 200 -10.14 -11.05 1.75
C ALA A 200 -10.91 -9.90 2.40
N CYS A 201 -10.25 -8.99 3.12
CA CYS A 201 -10.92 -7.85 3.76
C CYS A 201 -11.60 -6.92 2.76
N HIS A 202 -10.97 -6.72 1.59
CA HIS A 202 -11.50 -5.86 0.53
C HIS A 202 -12.43 -6.60 -0.41
N GLN A 203 -12.01 -7.78 -0.89
CA GLN A 203 -12.62 -8.46 -2.03
C GLN A 203 -13.59 -9.59 -1.66
N LEU A 204 -13.63 -10.03 -0.39
CA LEU A 204 -14.52 -11.11 0.06
C LEU A 204 -15.52 -10.62 1.14
N PRO A 205 -16.69 -11.27 1.28
CA PRO A 205 -17.69 -10.85 2.25
C PRO A 205 -17.27 -11.06 3.72
N MET A 206 -16.30 -11.95 3.98
CA MET A 206 -15.77 -12.34 5.30
C MET A 206 -16.84 -12.55 6.39
N THR A 207 -17.74 -13.51 6.17
CA THR A 207 -18.93 -13.73 7.01
C THR A 207 -18.66 -14.38 8.37
N SER A 208 -17.49 -14.97 8.63
CA SER A 208 -17.15 -15.61 9.91
C SER A 208 -16.97 -14.59 11.05
N ARG A 209 -17.07 -15.01 12.33
CA ARG A 209 -16.91 -14.09 13.48
C ARG A 209 -15.56 -13.35 13.45
N ILE A 210 -14.47 -14.08 13.21
CA ILE A 210 -13.12 -13.52 13.09
C ILE A 210 -13.00 -12.67 11.83
N GLY A 211 -13.50 -13.14 10.69
CA GLY A 211 -13.45 -12.42 9.42
C GLY A 211 -14.13 -11.05 9.48
N ARG A 212 -15.32 -10.96 10.11
CA ARG A 212 -16.01 -9.69 10.33
C ARG A 212 -15.23 -8.73 11.23
N VAL A 213 -14.49 -9.24 12.22
CA VAL A 213 -13.65 -8.42 13.09
C VAL A 213 -12.47 -7.86 12.31
N LEU A 214 -11.72 -8.69 11.58
CA LEU A 214 -10.56 -8.25 10.78
C LEU A 214 -10.99 -7.27 9.67
N ARG A 215 -12.06 -7.61 8.92
CA ARG A 215 -12.63 -6.74 7.89
C ARG A 215 -13.06 -5.39 8.44
N ARG A 216 -13.71 -5.35 9.62
CA ARG A 216 -14.09 -4.09 10.27
C ARG A 216 -12.88 -3.31 10.79
N HIS A 217 -11.88 -3.99 11.35
CA HIS A 217 -10.64 -3.37 11.83
C HIS A 217 -9.91 -2.65 10.69
N HIS A 218 -9.74 -3.33 9.56
CA HIS A 218 -9.09 -2.79 8.36
C HIS A 218 -9.94 -1.76 7.60
N ALA A 219 -11.27 -1.91 7.60
CA ALA A 219 -12.17 -0.89 7.03
C ALA A 219 -12.13 0.43 7.83
N ILE A 220 -11.93 0.38 9.15
CA ILE A 220 -11.71 1.59 9.96
C ILE A 220 -10.39 2.27 9.57
N HIS A 221 -9.33 1.49 9.35
CA HIS A 221 -8.05 2.01 8.86
C HIS A 221 -8.20 2.77 7.51
N HIS A 222 -8.92 2.18 6.55
CA HIS A 222 -9.11 2.79 5.22
C HIS A 222 -10.14 3.93 5.15
N HIS A 223 -11.12 3.98 6.04
CA HIS A 223 -12.27 4.88 5.88
C HIS A 223 -12.57 5.78 7.09
N ARG A 224 -11.76 5.70 8.16
CA ARG A 224 -11.87 6.55 9.35
C ARG A 224 -10.54 7.18 9.73
N ASP A 225 -9.48 6.38 9.82
CA ASP A 225 -8.19 6.83 10.35
C ASP A 225 -7.03 5.94 9.86
N GLU A 226 -6.30 6.43 8.87
CA GLU A 226 -5.08 5.77 8.33
C GLU A 226 -3.93 5.71 9.35
N THR A 227 -4.04 6.39 10.51
CA THR A 227 -3.02 6.42 11.57
C THR A 227 -3.27 5.43 12.71
N ALA A 228 -4.34 4.62 12.61
CA ALA A 228 -4.73 3.59 13.55
C ALA A 228 -4.97 2.23 12.85
N ASN A 229 -5.10 1.14 13.61
CA ASN A 229 -5.45 -0.21 13.13
C ASN A 229 -4.51 -0.75 12.04
N PHE A 230 -3.21 -0.82 12.31
CA PHE A 230 -2.20 -1.30 11.34
C PHE A 230 -2.16 -2.84 11.19
N GLY A 231 -2.68 -3.60 12.14
CA GLY A 231 -2.79 -5.05 12.05
C GLY A 231 -3.89 -5.49 11.09
N VAL A 232 -3.54 -6.29 10.07
CA VAL A 232 -4.46 -6.81 9.06
C VAL A 232 -4.82 -8.27 9.37
N THR A 233 -3.84 -9.09 9.76
CA THR A 233 -4.07 -10.48 10.21
C THR A 233 -4.57 -10.57 11.64
N SER A 234 -4.19 -9.61 12.49
CA SER A 234 -4.57 -9.57 13.91
C SER A 234 -4.43 -8.16 14.50
N PRO A 235 -5.36 -7.70 15.35
CA PRO A 235 -5.23 -6.42 16.07
C PRO A 235 -4.26 -6.49 17.26
N LEU A 236 -3.58 -7.63 17.49
CA LEU A 236 -2.69 -7.85 18.64
C LEU A 236 -1.69 -6.71 18.84
N TRP A 237 -0.96 -6.34 17.79
CA TRP A 237 0.10 -5.33 17.88
C TRP A 237 -0.47 -3.91 18.01
N ASP A 238 -1.66 -3.62 17.49
CA ASP A 238 -2.36 -2.37 17.79
C ASP A 238 -2.74 -2.26 19.27
N HIS A 239 -3.13 -3.37 19.91
CA HIS A 239 -3.37 -3.38 21.35
C HIS A 239 -2.06 -3.18 22.14
N VAL A 240 -0.98 -3.85 21.76
CA VAL A 240 0.34 -3.74 22.42
C VAL A 240 0.94 -2.33 22.29
N PHE A 241 0.85 -1.72 21.11
CA PHE A 241 1.45 -0.40 20.82
C PHE A 241 0.45 0.76 20.90
N GLY A 242 -0.78 0.52 21.35
CA GLY A 242 -1.79 1.55 21.61
C GLY A 242 -2.38 2.23 20.36
N THR A 243 -2.35 1.58 19.19
CA THR A 243 -2.84 2.14 17.91
C THR A 243 -4.23 1.64 17.49
N VAL A 244 -4.99 0.98 18.38
CA VAL A 244 -6.40 0.66 18.12
C VAL A 244 -7.23 1.95 18.10
N TRP A 245 -7.94 2.17 16.99
CA TRP A 245 -8.87 3.29 16.83
C TRP A 245 -9.96 3.28 17.91
N ARG A 246 -10.22 4.44 18.49
CA ARG A 246 -11.29 4.67 19.47
C ARG A 246 -12.25 5.74 18.93
N PRO A 247 -13.57 5.57 19.06
CA PRO A 247 -14.49 6.67 18.82
C PRO A 247 -14.16 7.82 19.78
N GLU A 248 -14.18 9.06 19.28
CA GLU A 248 -14.20 10.21 20.16
C GLU A 248 -15.44 10.12 21.06
N ARG A 249 -15.24 10.28 22.37
CA ARG A 249 -16.37 10.34 23.30
C ARG A 249 -17.11 11.65 23.08
N THR A 250 -18.33 11.57 22.56
CA THR A 250 -19.24 12.70 22.44
C THR A 250 -19.33 13.45 23.77
N ARG A 251 -19.32 14.79 23.76
CA ARG A 251 -19.25 15.65 24.97
C ARG A 251 -20.26 15.29 26.07
N ALA A 252 -21.39 14.67 25.73
CA ALA A 252 -22.39 14.17 26.68
C ALA A 252 -21.82 13.22 27.75
N ASP A 253 -20.85 12.37 27.40
CA ASP A 253 -20.22 11.42 28.34
C ASP A 253 -19.31 12.15 29.35
N GLN A 254 -18.61 13.19 28.88
CA GLN A 254 -17.72 14.02 29.71
C GLN A 254 -18.50 14.88 30.73
N SER A 255 -19.76 15.22 30.44
CA SER A 255 -20.65 15.90 31.38
C SER A 255 -21.21 15.00 32.49
N ALA A 256 -21.21 13.68 32.30
CA ALA A 256 -21.68 12.73 33.33
C ALA A 256 -20.61 12.45 34.40
N GLU A 257 -19.32 12.56 34.04
CA GLU A 257 -18.18 12.22 34.91
C GLU A 257 -17.66 13.41 35.74
N ARG A 258 -18.19 14.63 35.52
CA ARG A 258 -17.92 15.78 36.39
C ARG A 258 -18.63 15.61 37.74
N PRO A 259 -17.90 15.61 38.89
CA PRO A 259 -18.55 15.65 40.19
C PRO A 259 -19.46 16.87 40.29
N ARG A 260 -20.71 16.69 40.69
CA ARG A 260 -21.61 17.82 40.99
C ARG A 260 -20.94 18.67 42.07
N ALA A 261 -20.53 19.88 41.71
CA ALA A 261 -19.94 20.82 42.67
C ALA A 261 -20.90 20.98 43.84
N ARG A 262 -20.44 20.68 45.06
CA ARG A 262 -21.21 20.99 46.26
C ARG A 262 -21.37 22.51 46.30
N GLY A 263 -22.61 22.99 46.28
CA GLY A 263 -22.91 24.40 46.45
C GLY A 263 -22.38 24.92 47.80
N PRO A 264 -22.07 26.22 47.91
CA PRO A 264 -21.66 26.82 49.17
C PRO A 264 -22.75 26.62 50.23
N ARG A 265 -22.32 26.39 51.47
CA ARG A 265 -23.16 26.38 52.67
C ARG A 265 -23.17 27.78 53.27
#